data_AF-A0A9Q3XUD9-F1
#
_entry.id   AF-A0A9Q3XUD9-F1
#
_cell.length_a   1.000
_cell.length_b   1.000
_cell.length_c   1.000
_cell.angle_alpha   90.00
_cell.angle_beta   90.00
_cell.angle_gamma   90.00
#
_symmetry.space_group_name_H-M   'P 1'
#
loop_
_entity.id
_entity.type
_entity.pdbx_description
1 polymer ?
#
loop_
_entity_poly.entity_id
_entity_poly.type
_entity_poly.pdbx_seq_one_letter_code
_entity_poly.pdbx_strand_id
1 'polypeptide(L)'
;MSGWVGNPSATESAGRRMVVWQVTFKAAHRSFSIIEQAADPRSAYLRMITEARRQLAEAGVATAPGLPAMTVMGPFPIHSTDLLDRSVDAEALADSLLAKYNLRIQAFADSSPKKVDSDPPAAPIPSGPLEQTWNAITELLDDHGVALPTPPEPWPGVLAEWYDAKVLDEPSVRFWFEQRCWRIRELFPTPVPVDPASSVNLSQMWASIEADFDHDGDESVGDDTAGSGAIGYDRRFVVIADIDGVSLVIDTRPGPQRGCIIAFTGAYIDATDVRWPDLNSLFEEVCSALTGGSHFAGRWAATVESGTLEWTSAGSATS
;
A
#
# COMPACT_ATOMS: atom_id res chain seq x y z
N MET A 1 47.65 -41.82 -6.52
CA MET A 1 47.48 -41.76 -5.05
C MET A 1 47.83 -40.36 -4.60
N SER A 2 46.86 -39.67 -3.97
CA SER A 2 47.06 -38.66 -2.91
C SER A 2 47.88 -37.39 -3.24
N GLY A 3 47.49 -36.19 -2.86
CA GLY A 3 46.45 -35.78 -1.94
C GLY A 3 46.32 -34.25 -1.91
N TRP A 4 45.13 -33.86 -1.50
CA TRP A 4 44.68 -32.54 -1.09
C TRP A 4 45.50 -31.99 0.09
N VAL A 5 45.94 -30.73 0.00
CA VAL A 5 46.28 -29.82 1.12
C VAL A 5 45.93 -28.42 0.57
N GLY A 6 44.85 -27.76 0.97
CA GLY A 6 44.68 -27.11 2.27
C GLY A 6 44.86 -25.61 2.08
N ASN A 7 43.81 -24.91 1.61
CA ASN A 7 43.80 -23.46 1.44
C ASN A 7 43.45 -22.79 2.79
N PRO A 8 44.18 -21.78 3.27
CA PRO A 8 43.90 -21.16 4.56
C PRO A 8 42.69 -20.22 4.49
N SER A 9 41.69 -20.54 5.31
CA SER A 9 40.80 -19.60 6.02
C SER A 9 40.39 -18.32 5.29
N ALA A 10 39.31 -18.44 4.50
CA ALA A 10 38.41 -17.31 4.25
C ALA A 10 37.61 -17.03 5.53
N THR A 11 38.08 -16.08 6.34
CA THR A 11 37.24 -15.46 7.36
C THR A 11 36.19 -14.60 6.67
N GLU A 12 34.94 -15.04 6.77
CA GLU A 12 33.73 -14.28 6.46
C GLU A 12 33.74 -12.94 7.19
N SER A 13 33.87 -11.86 6.43
CA SER A 13 33.31 -10.56 6.80
C SER A 13 32.16 -10.27 5.84
N ALA A 14 31.03 -10.97 6.03
CA ALA A 14 29.77 -10.56 5.44
C ALA A 14 29.41 -9.21 6.06
N GLY A 15 29.64 -8.13 5.32
CA GLY A 15 29.29 -6.77 5.75
C GLY A 15 27.81 -6.71 6.10
N ARG A 16 27.50 -6.54 7.38
CA ARG A 16 26.13 -6.42 7.88
C ARG A 16 25.51 -5.19 7.21
N ARG A 17 24.53 -5.40 6.34
CA ARG A 17 23.89 -4.30 5.59
C ARG A 17 23.12 -3.44 6.58
N MET A 18 23.60 -2.22 6.80
CA MET A 18 22.95 -1.25 7.69
C MET A 18 21.62 -0.79 7.09
N VAL A 19 20.66 -0.51 7.96
CA VAL A 19 19.37 0.05 7.60
C VAL A 19 19.48 1.57 7.59
N VAL A 20 19.23 2.19 6.44
CA VAL A 20 19.09 3.65 6.31
C VAL A 20 17.68 4.02 6.75
N TRP A 21 17.58 5.10 7.52
CA TRP A 21 16.30 5.57 8.03
C TRP A 21 16.22 7.08 8.06
N GLN A 22 14.98 7.58 8.06
CA GLN A 22 14.67 8.99 8.19
C GLN A 22 13.54 9.21 9.21
N VAL A 23 13.57 10.32 9.94
CA VAL A 23 12.39 10.83 10.66
C VAL A 23 12.20 12.30 10.34
N THR A 24 10.95 12.68 10.05
CA THR A 24 10.56 14.03 9.71
C THR A 24 9.39 14.46 10.59
N PHE A 25 9.44 15.68 11.12
CA PHE A 25 8.35 16.26 11.92
C PHE A 25 8.42 17.78 11.95
N LYS A 26 7.29 18.43 12.24
CA LYS A 26 7.20 19.88 12.47
C LYS A 26 6.87 20.17 13.92
N ALA A 27 7.57 21.12 14.51
CA ALA A 27 7.25 21.60 15.85
C ALA A 27 7.45 23.12 15.94
N ALA A 28 6.41 23.82 16.40
CA ALA A 28 6.29 25.28 16.30
C ALA A 28 6.46 25.77 14.84
N HIS A 29 7.47 26.61 14.56
CA HIS A 29 7.76 27.14 13.21
C HIS A 29 9.01 26.49 12.59
N ARG A 30 9.38 25.28 13.03
CA ARG A 30 10.58 24.58 12.57
C ARG A 30 10.24 23.19 12.05
N SER A 31 10.81 22.87 10.89
CA SER A 31 10.84 21.53 10.31
C SER A 31 12.11 20.82 10.74
N PHE A 32 12.02 19.55 11.09
CA PHE A 32 13.14 18.69 11.43
C PHE A 32 13.16 17.51 10.48
N SER A 33 14.34 17.19 9.94
CA SER A 33 14.58 16.02 9.10
C SER A 33 15.91 15.41 9.50
N ILE A 34 15.90 14.13 9.88
CA ILE A 34 17.05 13.43 10.44
C ILE A 34 17.22 12.16 9.65
N ILE A 35 18.39 11.96 9.02
CA ILE A 35 18.72 10.80 8.20
C ILE A 35 19.97 10.14 8.74
N GLU A 36 19.88 8.85 9.03
CA GLU A 36 20.94 8.10 9.69
C GLU A 36 20.90 6.60 9.36
N GLN A 37 21.79 5.83 9.97
CA GLN A 37 21.89 4.38 9.79
C GLN A 37 21.81 3.62 11.12
N ALA A 38 21.29 2.40 11.09
CA ALA A 38 21.30 1.49 12.23
C ALA A 38 21.56 0.04 11.80
N ALA A 39 21.93 -0.82 12.76
CA ALA A 39 22.26 -2.22 12.48
C ALA A 39 21.04 -3.06 12.08
N ASP A 40 19.85 -2.68 12.56
CA ASP A 40 18.59 -3.40 12.37
C ASP A 40 17.39 -2.45 12.54
N PRO A 41 16.18 -2.85 12.10
CA PRO A 41 14.99 -2.01 12.18
C PRO A 41 14.59 -1.54 13.58
N ARG A 42 14.75 -2.39 14.61
CA ARG A 42 14.42 -2.01 15.99
C ARG A 42 15.36 -0.92 16.48
N SER A 43 16.66 -1.12 16.25
CA SER A 43 17.69 -0.13 16.54
C SER A 43 17.45 1.18 15.79
N ALA A 44 16.97 1.13 14.54
CA ALA A 44 16.61 2.34 13.79
C ALA A 44 15.48 3.13 14.48
N TYR A 45 14.37 2.49 14.88
CA TYR A 45 13.27 3.17 15.58
C TYR A 45 13.69 3.78 16.92
N LEU A 46 14.49 3.06 17.72
CA LEU A 46 15.03 3.60 18.97
C LEU A 46 15.88 4.86 18.72
N ARG A 47 16.71 4.84 17.68
CA ARG A 47 17.54 5.99 17.32
C ARG A 47 16.70 7.15 16.80
N MET A 48 15.69 6.91 15.94
CA MET A 48 14.74 7.94 15.51
C MET A 48 14.09 8.65 16.71
N ILE A 49 13.53 7.88 17.66
CA ILE A 49 12.84 8.42 18.84
C ILE A 49 13.81 9.24 19.69
N THR A 50 14.98 8.67 19.98
CA THR A 50 15.99 9.31 20.84
C THR A 50 16.51 10.61 20.21
N GLU A 51 16.83 10.56 18.92
CA GLU A 51 17.44 11.66 18.20
C GLU A 51 16.44 12.79 17.92
N ALA A 52 15.19 12.46 17.55
CA ALA A 52 14.12 13.45 17.42
C ALA A 52 13.85 14.18 18.75
N ARG A 53 13.77 13.44 19.86
CA ARG A 53 13.56 14.02 21.20
C ARG A 53 14.76 14.85 21.67
N ARG A 54 15.99 14.50 21.26
CA ARG A 54 17.22 15.26 21.53
C ARG A 54 17.20 16.59 20.77
N GLN A 55 16.95 16.58 19.47
CA GLN A 55 16.92 17.80 18.65
C GLN A 55 15.83 18.78 19.08
N LEU A 56 14.64 18.29 19.48
CA LEU A 56 13.61 19.14 20.08
C LEU A 56 14.07 19.81 21.38
N ALA A 57 14.79 19.07 22.23
CA ALA A 57 15.37 19.60 23.46
C ALA A 57 16.34 20.75 23.17
N GLU A 58 17.26 20.53 22.22
CA GLU A 58 18.30 21.49 21.85
C GLU A 58 17.72 22.72 21.15
N ALA A 59 16.64 22.54 20.40
CA ALA A 59 15.89 23.63 19.80
C ALA A 59 15.07 24.43 20.83
N GLY A 60 14.97 23.98 22.09
CA GLY A 60 14.15 24.60 23.11
C GLY A 60 12.64 24.51 22.84
N VAL A 61 12.23 23.54 22.03
CA VAL A 61 10.82 23.35 21.65
C VAL A 61 10.15 22.42 22.65
N ALA A 62 9.05 22.87 23.25
CA ALA A 62 8.27 22.04 24.15
C ALA A 62 7.67 20.87 23.36
N THR A 63 7.91 19.64 23.83
CA THR A 63 7.24 18.45 23.31
C THR A 63 5.78 18.48 23.75
N ALA A 64 4.85 18.61 22.80
CA ALA A 64 3.44 18.43 23.06
C ALA A 64 3.03 16.99 22.66
N PRO A 65 2.19 16.31 23.46
CA PRO A 65 1.55 15.07 23.02
C PRO A 65 0.79 15.31 21.71
N GLY A 66 0.78 14.31 20.84
CA GLY A 66 -0.01 14.38 19.61
C GLY A 66 0.69 15.02 18.41
N LEU A 67 1.95 15.47 18.54
CA LEU A 67 2.68 16.05 17.40
C LEU A 67 2.99 14.96 16.36
N PRO A 68 2.55 15.12 15.10
CA PRO A 68 2.77 14.11 14.08
C PRO A 68 4.24 14.05 13.69
N ALA A 69 4.78 12.84 13.66
CA ALA A 69 6.06 12.51 13.08
C ALA A 69 5.88 11.38 12.07
N MET A 70 6.66 11.44 10.99
CA MET A 70 6.75 10.36 10.02
C MET A 70 8.15 9.74 10.10
N THR A 71 8.18 8.42 10.28
CA THR A 71 9.41 7.62 10.21
C THR A 71 9.45 6.88 8.89
N VAL A 72 10.59 6.86 8.21
CA VAL A 72 10.79 6.14 6.96
C VAL A 72 11.95 5.17 7.14
N MET A 73 11.73 3.92 6.72
CA MET A 73 12.75 2.88 6.73
C MET A 73 12.60 2.00 5.50
N GLY A 74 13.53 2.09 4.55
CA GLY A 74 13.29 1.56 3.20
C GLY A 74 12.09 2.29 2.54
N PRO A 75 11.19 1.59 1.82
CA PRO A 75 10.05 2.22 1.15
C PRO A 75 8.84 2.44 2.07
N PHE A 76 8.95 2.17 3.38
CA PHE A 76 7.82 2.14 4.29
C PHE A 76 7.80 3.37 5.21
N PRO A 77 7.00 4.41 4.91
CA PRO A 77 6.72 5.45 5.90
C PRO A 77 5.85 4.86 7.02
N ILE A 78 5.91 5.40 8.24
CA ILE A 78 5.00 5.08 9.35
C ILE A 78 4.76 6.37 10.12
N HIS A 79 3.48 6.69 10.32
CA HIS A 79 3.09 7.86 11.09
C HIS A 79 2.94 7.54 12.57
N SER A 80 3.37 8.47 13.42
CA SER A 80 3.27 8.38 14.87
C SER A 80 3.06 9.75 15.48
N THR A 81 2.06 9.87 16.33
CA THR A 81 1.80 11.04 17.17
C THR A 81 2.52 10.99 18.52
N ASP A 82 3.11 9.84 18.82
CA ASP A 82 3.68 9.51 20.14
C ASP A 82 5.22 9.59 20.12
N LEU A 83 5.82 9.68 18.92
CA LEU A 83 7.27 9.68 18.72
C LEU A 83 7.97 10.78 19.51
N LEU A 84 7.36 11.96 19.56
CA LEU A 84 7.91 13.14 20.21
C LEU A 84 7.46 13.29 21.67
N ASP A 85 6.51 12.47 22.14
CA ASP A 85 5.98 12.53 23.50
C ASP A 85 6.95 11.85 24.48
N ARG A 86 7.60 12.66 25.34
CA ARG A 86 8.55 12.17 26.34
C ARG A 86 7.93 11.33 27.45
N SER A 87 6.62 11.41 27.63
CA SER A 87 5.91 10.56 28.60
C SER A 87 5.76 9.12 28.11
N VAL A 88 5.89 8.89 26.80
CA VAL A 88 5.83 7.56 26.19
C VAL A 88 7.21 6.91 26.25
N ASP A 89 7.25 5.69 26.81
CA ASP A 89 8.44 4.86 26.88
C ASP A 89 8.99 4.57 25.48
N ALA A 90 10.29 4.82 25.29
CA ALA A 90 10.92 4.75 23.97
C ALA A 90 11.04 3.31 23.45
N GLU A 91 11.26 2.34 24.35
CA GLU A 91 11.38 0.93 23.98
C GLU A 91 10.02 0.37 23.55
N ALA A 92 8.97 0.60 24.36
CA ALA A 92 7.62 0.19 24.01
C ALA A 92 7.12 0.83 22.71
N LEU A 93 7.44 2.11 22.48
CA LEU A 93 7.10 2.77 21.23
C LEU A 93 7.88 2.20 20.03
N ALA A 94 9.18 1.94 20.20
CA ALA A 94 9.99 1.32 19.14
C ALA A 94 9.46 -0.07 18.76
N ASP A 95 9.03 -0.87 19.75
CA ASP A 95 8.43 -2.19 19.50
C ASP A 95 7.08 -2.07 18.77
N SER A 96 6.25 -1.09 19.12
CA SER A 96 5.01 -0.77 18.42
C SER A 96 5.24 -0.35 16.96
N LEU A 97 6.19 0.56 16.71
CA LEU A 97 6.54 0.99 15.36
C LEU A 97 7.16 -0.13 14.53
N LEU A 98 7.99 -0.98 15.15
CA LEU A 98 8.53 -2.17 14.52
C LEU A 98 7.44 -3.17 14.14
N ALA A 99 6.42 -3.35 14.99
CA ALA A 99 5.28 -4.20 14.65
C ALA A 99 4.55 -3.67 13.41
N LYS A 100 4.27 -2.36 13.35
CA LYS A 100 3.68 -1.71 12.17
C LYS A 100 4.57 -1.86 10.92
N TYR A 101 5.87 -1.72 11.09
CA TYR A 101 6.85 -1.88 10.02
C TYR A 101 6.85 -3.30 9.46
N ASN A 102 6.85 -4.30 10.33
CA ASN A 102 6.80 -5.70 9.94
C ASN A 102 5.48 -6.02 9.23
N LEU A 103 4.35 -5.45 9.67
CA LEU A 103 3.08 -5.55 8.95
C LEU A 103 3.17 -4.93 7.56
N ARG A 104 3.84 -3.78 7.39
CA ARG A 104 4.04 -3.14 6.08
C ARG A 104 4.99 -3.93 5.17
N ILE A 105 6.10 -4.44 5.69
CA ILE A 105 6.98 -5.36 4.97
C ILE A 105 6.19 -6.58 4.51
N GLN A 106 5.40 -7.15 5.42
CA GLN A 106 4.60 -8.32 5.11
C GLN A 106 3.59 -7.97 4.01
N ALA A 107 2.79 -6.91 4.16
CA ALA A 107 1.85 -6.45 3.14
C ALA A 107 2.51 -6.16 1.79
N PHE A 108 3.73 -5.63 1.79
CA PHE A 108 4.50 -5.40 0.56
C PHE A 108 5.00 -6.70 -0.07
N ALA A 109 5.60 -7.59 0.72
CA ALA A 109 5.99 -8.92 0.26
C ALA A 109 4.78 -9.77 -0.17
N ASP A 110 3.63 -9.51 0.43
CA ASP A 110 2.34 -10.15 0.14
C ASP A 110 1.71 -9.62 -1.14
N SER A 111 2.01 -8.37 -1.51
CA SER A 111 1.49 -7.76 -2.72
C SER A 111 2.41 -7.94 -3.92
N SER A 112 3.73 -8.16 -3.73
CA SER A 112 4.65 -8.41 -4.85
C SER A 112 4.34 -9.73 -5.56
N PRO A 113 4.09 -9.74 -6.88
CA PRO A 113 3.84 -10.97 -7.61
C PRO A 113 5.06 -11.88 -7.49
N LYS A 114 4.91 -13.00 -6.79
CA LYS A 114 5.89 -14.08 -6.91
C LYS A 114 5.70 -14.68 -8.29
N LYS A 115 6.80 -14.78 -9.05
CA LYS A 115 6.82 -15.55 -10.29
C LYS A 115 6.53 -17.01 -9.91
N VAL A 116 5.28 -17.44 -10.02
CA VAL A 116 4.88 -18.82 -9.74
C VAL A 116 5.20 -19.65 -10.98
N ASP A 117 6.11 -20.61 -10.80
CA ASP A 117 6.30 -21.68 -11.77
C ASP A 117 5.05 -22.57 -11.77
N SER A 118 4.38 -22.61 -12.93
CA SER A 118 3.46 -23.64 -13.43
C SER A 118 2.61 -24.42 -12.42
N ASP A 119 1.37 -23.97 -12.22
CA ASP A 119 0.26 -24.74 -11.64
C ASP A 119 -0.73 -25.24 -12.74
N PRO A 120 -1.58 -26.24 -12.46
CA PRO A 120 -2.31 -27.06 -13.45
C PRO A 120 -3.36 -26.25 -14.26
N PRO A 121 -3.90 -26.80 -15.37
CA PRO A 121 -4.72 -26.01 -16.28
C PRO A 121 -6.02 -25.57 -15.61
N ALA A 122 -6.06 -24.28 -15.26
CA ALA A 122 -7.23 -23.58 -14.77
C ALA A 122 -8.41 -23.72 -15.75
N ALA A 123 -9.63 -23.68 -15.22
CA ALA A 123 -10.81 -23.41 -16.02
C ALA A 123 -10.59 -22.12 -16.84
N PRO A 124 -11.14 -22.03 -18.08
CA PRO A 124 -10.94 -20.85 -18.90
C PRO A 124 -11.46 -19.60 -18.16
N ILE A 125 -10.54 -18.69 -17.85
CA ILE A 125 -10.84 -17.36 -17.34
C ILE A 125 -11.73 -16.67 -18.38
N PRO A 126 -12.88 -16.08 -18.00
CA PRO A 126 -13.64 -15.25 -18.92
C PRO A 126 -12.82 -14.01 -19.26
N SER A 127 -12.10 -14.02 -20.39
CA SER A 127 -11.52 -12.81 -20.97
C SER A 127 -12.64 -12.05 -21.66
N GLY A 128 -13.14 -10.98 -21.04
CA GLY A 128 -14.31 -10.24 -21.51
C GLY A 128 -14.20 -8.75 -21.23
N PRO A 129 -15.08 -7.94 -21.81
CA PRO A 129 -15.28 -6.55 -21.38
C PRO A 129 -15.48 -6.46 -19.87
N LEU A 130 -14.96 -5.40 -19.24
CA LEU A 130 -15.03 -5.12 -17.80
C LEU A 130 -16.40 -5.43 -17.15
N GLU A 131 -17.49 -5.05 -17.83
CA GLU A 131 -18.86 -5.29 -17.36
C GLU A 131 -19.21 -6.79 -17.30
N GLN A 132 -18.74 -7.59 -18.25
CA GLN A 132 -18.96 -9.04 -18.25
C GLN A 132 -18.19 -9.71 -17.11
N THR A 133 -16.94 -9.33 -16.89
CA THR A 133 -16.11 -9.85 -15.79
C THR A 133 -16.74 -9.50 -14.44
N TRP A 134 -17.21 -8.26 -14.27
CA TRP A 134 -17.92 -7.83 -13.07
C TRP A 134 -19.25 -8.57 -12.85
N ASN A 135 -20.04 -8.75 -13.92
CA ASN A 135 -21.29 -9.52 -13.85
C ASN A 135 -21.02 -10.96 -13.44
N ALA A 136 -19.96 -11.59 -13.96
CA ALA A 136 -19.57 -12.94 -13.56
C ALA A 136 -19.17 -13.03 -12.07
N ILE A 137 -18.43 -12.04 -11.56
CA ILE A 137 -18.10 -11.97 -10.12
C ILE A 137 -19.37 -11.85 -9.28
N THR A 138 -20.26 -10.91 -9.63
CA THR A 138 -21.47 -10.65 -8.86
C THR A 138 -22.45 -11.82 -8.90
N GLU A 139 -22.65 -12.45 -10.05
CA GLU A 139 -23.46 -13.68 -10.19
C GLU A 139 -22.92 -14.81 -9.32
N LEU A 140 -21.59 -15.05 -9.34
CA LEU A 140 -20.96 -16.06 -8.50
C LEU A 140 -21.19 -15.79 -7.01
N LEU A 141 -21.04 -14.54 -6.58
CA LEU A 141 -21.22 -14.14 -5.19
C LEU A 141 -22.70 -14.27 -4.76
N ASP A 142 -23.65 -13.85 -5.60
CA ASP A 142 -25.09 -13.97 -5.34
C ASP A 142 -25.53 -15.44 -5.25
N ASP A 143 -25.04 -16.30 -6.15
CA ASP A 143 -25.32 -17.74 -6.17
C ASP A 143 -24.88 -18.43 -4.86
N HIS A 144 -23.85 -17.89 -4.20
CA HIS A 144 -23.37 -18.37 -2.90
C HIS A 144 -23.96 -17.62 -1.71
N GLY A 145 -24.94 -16.75 -1.93
CA GLY A 145 -25.69 -16.03 -0.90
C GLY A 145 -24.95 -14.82 -0.31
N VAL A 146 -23.89 -14.35 -0.95
CA VAL A 146 -23.18 -13.13 -0.53
C VAL A 146 -24.05 -11.93 -0.87
N ALA A 147 -24.37 -11.11 0.13
CA ALA A 147 -25.27 -9.99 -0.05
C ALA A 147 -24.70 -8.97 -1.06
N LEU A 148 -25.33 -8.87 -2.22
CA LEU A 148 -24.93 -7.92 -3.24
C LEU A 148 -25.42 -6.49 -2.96
N PRO A 149 -24.72 -5.48 -3.47
CA PRO A 149 -25.18 -4.09 -3.45
C PRO A 149 -26.53 -3.91 -4.18
N THR A 150 -27.49 -3.24 -3.55
CA THR A 150 -28.76 -2.89 -4.23
C THR A 150 -28.55 -1.75 -5.27
N PRO A 151 -29.30 -1.74 -6.41
CA PRO A 151 -29.16 -0.77 -7.52
C PRO A 151 -29.45 0.71 -7.12
N PRO A 152 -29.19 1.69 -8.01
CA PRO A 152 -28.58 2.96 -7.61
C PRO A 152 -29.48 4.01 -6.95
N GLU A 153 -28.87 4.68 -5.97
CA GLU A 153 -29.06 6.10 -5.60
C GLU A 153 -27.97 6.93 -6.31
N PRO A 154 -28.16 8.25 -6.53
CA PRO A 154 -27.28 9.05 -7.37
C PRO A 154 -25.82 9.07 -6.91
N TRP A 155 -24.95 9.27 -7.91
CA TRP A 155 -23.50 9.45 -7.81
C TRP A 155 -23.12 10.33 -6.61
N PRO A 156 -22.18 9.91 -5.75
CA PRO A 156 -21.84 10.72 -4.58
C PRO A 156 -21.04 11.93 -5.03
N GLY A 157 -21.66 13.12 -4.93
CA GLY A 157 -21.06 14.40 -5.29
C GLY A 157 -19.72 14.69 -4.60
N VAL A 158 -19.43 14.02 -3.47
CA VAL A 158 -18.17 14.13 -2.73
C VAL A 158 -16.94 13.88 -3.59
N LEU A 159 -16.99 12.97 -4.57
CA LEU A 159 -15.86 12.73 -5.46
C LEU A 159 -15.57 13.94 -6.36
N ALA A 160 -16.62 14.60 -6.86
CA ALA A 160 -16.51 15.78 -7.72
C ALA A 160 -16.06 17.04 -6.96
N GLU A 161 -16.17 17.05 -5.63
CA GLU A 161 -15.61 18.12 -4.79
C GLU A 161 -14.08 18.03 -4.71
N TRP A 162 -13.50 16.84 -4.90
CA TRP A 162 -12.06 16.60 -4.74
C TRP A 162 -11.33 16.31 -6.05
N TYR A 163 -11.89 15.49 -6.93
CA TYR A 163 -11.25 15.07 -8.17
C TYR A 163 -11.75 15.88 -9.37
N ASP A 164 -10.83 16.20 -10.28
CA ASP A 164 -11.20 16.83 -11.55
C ASP A 164 -12.08 15.92 -12.40
N ALA A 165 -12.96 16.52 -13.21
CA ALA A 165 -13.84 15.76 -14.11
C ALA A 165 -13.07 14.76 -15.00
N LYS A 166 -11.87 15.13 -15.48
CA LYS A 166 -11.04 14.23 -16.30
C LYS A 166 -10.56 12.98 -15.57
N VAL A 167 -10.38 13.06 -14.25
CA VAL A 167 -10.02 11.92 -13.38
C VAL A 167 -11.24 11.03 -13.22
N LEU A 168 -12.41 11.62 -12.98
CA LEU A 168 -13.68 10.90 -12.83
C LEU A 168 -14.20 10.29 -14.15
N ASP A 169 -13.84 10.87 -15.28
CA ASP A 169 -14.15 10.37 -16.63
C ASP A 169 -13.25 9.19 -17.04
N GLU A 170 -12.21 8.86 -16.25
CA GLU A 170 -11.39 7.69 -16.52
C GLU A 170 -12.28 6.42 -16.38
N PRO A 171 -12.30 5.52 -17.39
CA PRO A 171 -13.22 4.38 -17.41
C PRO A 171 -13.20 3.50 -16.16
N SER A 172 -12.02 3.20 -15.61
CA SER A 172 -11.87 2.37 -14.41
C SER A 172 -12.41 3.05 -13.16
N VAL A 173 -12.11 4.34 -12.97
CA VAL A 173 -12.63 5.17 -11.86
C VAL A 173 -14.14 5.23 -11.93
N ARG A 174 -14.67 5.57 -13.12
CA ARG A 174 -16.11 5.67 -13.33
C ARG A 174 -16.79 4.34 -13.04
N PHE A 175 -16.30 3.25 -13.62
CA PHE A 175 -16.88 1.93 -13.43
C PHE A 175 -16.87 1.52 -11.95
N TRP A 176 -15.74 1.68 -11.26
CA TRP A 176 -15.58 1.33 -9.85
C TRP A 176 -16.65 1.98 -8.96
N PHE A 177 -16.93 3.27 -9.18
CA PHE A 177 -17.88 4.02 -8.37
C PHE A 177 -19.34 3.88 -8.84
N GLU A 178 -19.61 3.82 -10.15
CA GLU A 178 -20.97 3.58 -10.69
C GLU A 178 -21.50 2.21 -10.31
N GLN A 179 -20.66 1.18 -10.45
CA GLN A 179 -21.01 -0.19 -10.12
C GLN A 179 -20.88 -0.49 -8.63
N ARG A 180 -20.43 0.50 -7.83
CA ARG A 180 -20.30 0.41 -6.38
C ARG A 180 -19.50 -0.82 -5.94
N CYS A 181 -18.42 -1.12 -6.66
CA CYS A 181 -17.58 -2.28 -6.39
C CYS A 181 -17.09 -2.31 -4.93
N TRP A 182 -16.88 -1.11 -4.35
CA TRP A 182 -16.51 -0.89 -2.95
C TRP A 182 -17.50 -1.39 -1.89
N ARG A 183 -18.74 -1.72 -2.25
CA ARG A 183 -19.74 -2.22 -1.29
C ARG A 183 -19.51 -3.68 -0.89
N ILE A 184 -18.76 -4.44 -1.67
CA ILE A 184 -18.32 -5.78 -1.31
C ILE A 184 -16.99 -5.60 -0.57
N ARG A 185 -17.06 -5.44 0.76
CA ARG A 185 -15.87 -5.14 1.58
C ARG A 185 -14.83 -6.26 1.56
N GLU A 186 -15.29 -7.47 1.33
CA GLU A 186 -14.46 -8.68 1.28
C GLU A 186 -13.97 -8.97 -0.14
N LEU A 187 -14.21 -8.09 -1.12
CA LEU A 187 -13.83 -8.31 -2.52
C LEU A 187 -12.34 -8.58 -2.70
N PHE A 188 -11.51 -8.02 -1.81
CA PHE A 188 -10.07 -8.28 -1.76
C PHE A 188 -9.67 -8.75 -0.34
N PRO A 189 -8.63 -9.61 -0.23
CA PRO A 189 -8.06 -9.97 1.07
C PRO A 189 -7.42 -8.77 1.78
N THR A 190 -6.71 -7.95 1.01
CA THR A 190 -6.01 -6.74 1.45
C THR A 190 -5.46 -6.04 0.20
N PRO A 191 -5.52 -4.70 0.10
CA PRO A 191 -6.24 -3.75 0.96
C PRO A 191 -7.77 -3.85 0.83
N VAL A 192 -8.53 -3.30 1.79
CA VAL A 192 -10.01 -3.39 1.84
C VAL A 192 -10.64 -2.28 0.98
N PRO A 193 -11.63 -2.59 0.12
CA PRO A 193 -12.34 -1.57 -0.66
C PRO A 193 -12.88 -0.42 0.19
N VAL A 194 -12.73 0.81 -0.30
CA VAL A 194 -13.18 2.02 0.41
C VAL A 194 -14.32 2.71 -0.32
N ASP A 195 -15.26 3.25 0.45
CA ASP A 195 -16.35 4.04 -0.09
C ASP A 195 -15.86 5.40 -0.65
N PRO A 196 -16.70 6.11 -1.42
CA PRO A 196 -16.32 7.39 -2.04
C PRO A 196 -15.86 8.48 -1.06
N ALA A 197 -16.49 8.57 0.12
CA ALA A 197 -16.09 9.56 1.12
C ALA A 197 -14.72 9.19 1.73
N SER A 198 -14.50 7.91 2.00
CA SER A 198 -13.24 7.36 2.48
C SER A 198 -12.12 7.52 1.46
N SER A 199 -12.40 7.31 0.17
CA SER A 199 -11.46 7.60 -0.94
C SER A 199 -11.00 9.06 -0.90
N VAL A 200 -11.94 10.01 -0.78
CA VAL A 200 -11.62 11.44 -0.69
C VAL A 200 -10.84 11.76 0.59
N ASN A 201 -11.27 11.24 1.74
CA ASN A 201 -10.60 11.49 3.03
C ASN A 201 -9.15 10.98 3.01
N LEU A 202 -8.90 9.79 2.47
CA LEU A 202 -7.56 9.23 2.33
C LEU A 202 -6.71 10.05 1.37
N SER A 203 -7.27 10.46 0.24
CA SER A 203 -6.59 11.34 -0.72
C SER A 203 -6.26 12.72 -0.15
N GLN A 204 -7.14 13.30 0.67
CA GLN A 204 -6.90 14.55 1.38
C GLN A 204 -5.82 14.40 2.44
N MET A 205 -5.83 13.29 3.18
CA MET A 205 -4.77 12.95 4.12
C MET A 205 -3.42 12.85 3.40
N TRP A 206 -3.37 12.11 2.29
CA TRP A 206 -2.15 11.98 1.49
C TRP A 206 -1.67 13.31 0.90
N ALA A 207 -2.58 14.14 0.39
CA ALA A 207 -2.24 15.48 -0.09
C ALA A 207 -1.75 16.41 1.03
N SER A 208 -2.31 16.30 2.24
CA SER A 208 -1.83 17.06 3.41
C SER A 208 -0.44 16.61 3.83
N ILE A 209 -0.17 15.31 3.81
CA ILE A 209 1.15 14.73 4.08
C ILE A 209 2.14 15.24 3.04
N GLU A 210 1.78 15.21 1.77
CA GLU A 210 2.60 15.72 0.65
C GLU A 210 2.95 17.20 0.81
N ALA A 211 1.94 18.04 1.10
CA ALA A 211 2.14 19.46 1.31
C ALA A 211 3.03 19.80 2.51
N ASP A 212 3.16 18.87 3.47
CA ASP A 212 4.03 19.03 4.62
C ASP A 212 5.51 18.79 4.32
N PHE A 213 5.84 18.17 3.17
CA PHE A 213 7.21 18.04 2.70
C PHE A 213 7.68 19.29 1.97
N ASP A 214 8.62 20.01 2.59
CA ASP A 214 9.44 21.01 1.88
C ASP A 214 10.32 20.25 0.87
N HIS A 215 9.91 20.27 -0.39
CA HIS A 215 10.77 19.94 -1.50
C HIS A 215 11.78 21.08 -1.64
N ASP A 216 12.90 21.01 -0.92
CA ASP A 216 14.00 21.96 -1.01
C ASP A 216 14.56 21.96 -2.44
N GLY A 217 13.96 22.77 -3.32
CA GLY A 217 14.56 23.28 -4.56
C GLY A 217 14.90 22.28 -5.67
N ASP A 218 14.72 20.99 -5.49
CA ASP A 218 14.80 20.01 -6.58
C ASP A 218 13.38 19.75 -7.07
N GLU A 219 13.12 20.02 -8.36
CA GLU A 219 11.89 19.64 -9.04
C GLU A 219 11.79 18.11 -9.02
N SER A 220 11.27 17.59 -7.91
CA SER A 220 10.92 16.19 -7.69
C SER A 220 9.69 15.85 -8.53
N VAL A 221 9.86 15.93 -9.85
CA VAL A 221 8.89 15.49 -10.83
C VAL A 221 9.13 14.00 -10.97
N GLY A 222 8.43 13.21 -10.15
CA GLY A 222 8.11 11.84 -10.56
C GLY A 222 7.58 11.88 -12.00
N ASP A 223 7.86 10.85 -12.79
CA ASP A 223 7.45 10.84 -14.20
C ASP A 223 5.94 11.08 -14.28
N ASP A 224 5.52 12.07 -15.07
CA ASP A 224 4.11 12.49 -15.18
C ASP A 224 3.24 11.45 -15.91
N THR A 225 3.82 10.29 -16.22
CA THR A 225 3.19 9.21 -16.96
C THR A 225 2.53 8.20 -16.02
N ALA A 226 1.34 7.72 -16.38
CA ALA A 226 0.70 6.65 -15.61
C ALA A 226 1.53 5.36 -15.60
N GLY A 227 1.53 4.68 -14.46
CA GLY A 227 2.25 3.43 -14.21
C GLY A 227 3.78 3.58 -14.19
N SER A 228 4.30 4.81 -14.21
CA SER A 228 5.72 5.07 -13.95
C SER A 228 5.92 5.67 -12.57
N GLY A 229 7.18 5.86 -12.17
CA GLY A 229 7.49 6.22 -10.80
C GLY A 229 6.94 7.59 -10.41
N ALA A 230 6.46 7.70 -9.18
CA ALA A 230 5.99 8.94 -8.59
C ALA A 230 6.66 9.17 -7.24
N ILE A 231 7.04 10.40 -6.98
CA ILE A 231 7.50 10.83 -5.66
C ILE A 231 6.30 11.49 -4.99
N GLY A 232 5.88 10.94 -3.85
CA GLY A 232 4.76 11.50 -3.10
C GLY A 232 3.38 11.18 -3.68
N TYR A 233 2.38 11.88 -3.15
CA TYR A 233 0.98 11.73 -3.58
C TYR A 233 0.62 12.66 -4.75
N ASP A 234 -0.01 12.09 -5.77
CA ASP A 234 -0.63 12.84 -6.86
C ASP A 234 -2.16 12.79 -6.76
N ARG A 235 -2.85 13.92 -6.94
CA ARG A 235 -4.33 13.97 -6.93
C ARG A 235 -4.99 13.15 -8.05
N ARG A 236 -4.21 12.72 -9.05
CA ARG A 236 -4.61 11.79 -10.10
C ARG A 236 -4.55 10.33 -9.66
N PHE A 237 -4.12 10.04 -8.44
CA PHE A 237 -4.26 8.74 -7.79
C PHE A 237 -5.59 8.67 -7.04
N VAL A 238 -6.50 7.86 -7.56
CA VAL A 238 -7.82 7.66 -6.99
C VAL A 238 -7.82 6.43 -6.11
N VAL A 239 -7.95 6.60 -4.79
CA VAL A 239 -7.94 5.50 -3.83
C VAL A 239 -9.20 4.64 -3.96
N ILE A 240 -9.04 3.33 -4.15
CA ILE A 240 -10.14 2.36 -4.28
C ILE A 240 -10.16 1.32 -3.16
N ALA A 241 -9.03 1.07 -2.52
CA ALA A 241 -8.92 0.22 -1.34
C ALA A 241 -7.79 0.71 -0.43
N ASP A 242 -7.88 0.48 0.87
CA ASP A 242 -6.83 0.84 1.83
C ASP A 242 -6.77 -0.11 3.03
N ILE A 243 -5.57 -0.25 3.57
CA ILE A 243 -5.33 -0.84 4.88
C ILE A 243 -4.09 -0.20 5.49
N ASP A 244 -4.26 0.49 6.62
CA ASP A 244 -3.18 1.06 7.42
C ASP A 244 -2.16 1.90 6.62
N GLY A 245 -2.63 2.63 5.58
CA GLY A 245 -1.80 3.46 4.73
C GLY A 245 -1.06 2.71 3.62
N VAL A 246 -1.52 1.51 3.26
CA VAL A 246 -1.24 0.85 1.99
C VAL A 246 -2.52 0.90 1.15
N SER A 247 -2.56 1.83 0.21
CA SER A 247 -3.72 2.07 -0.64
C SER A 247 -3.55 1.36 -1.99
N LEU A 248 -4.61 0.76 -2.54
CA LEU A 248 -4.70 0.55 -3.98
C LEU A 248 -5.31 1.79 -4.60
N VAL A 249 -4.63 2.32 -5.62
CA VAL A 249 -5.09 3.51 -6.34
C VAL A 249 -5.17 3.23 -7.83
N ILE A 250 -6.16 3.84 -8.47
CA ILE A 250 -6.22 3.95 -9.93
C ILE A 250 -5.36 5.15 -10.33
N ASP A 251 -4.36 4.90 -11.17
CA ASP A 251 -3.50 5.93 -11.71
C ASP A 251 -4.10 6.58 -12.95
N THR A 252 -4.60 7.80 -12.81
CA THR A 252 -5.25 8.54 -13.90
C THR A 252 -4.34 9.55 -14.59
N ARG A 253 -3.04 9.55 -14.29
CA ARG A 253 -2.03 10.34 -15.03
C ARG A 253 -2.10 10.07 -16.53
N PRO A 254 -1.66 11.01 -17.39
CA PRO A 254 -1.61 10.76 -18.82
C PRO A 254 -0.65 9.60 -19.14
N GLY A 255 -0.88 8.89 -20.23
CA GLY A 255 0.05 7.85 -20.70
C GLY A 255 -0.62 6.55 -21.11
N PRO A 256 0.17 5.59 -21.62
CA PRO A 256 -0.35 4.32 -22.13
C PRO A 256 -0.92 3.40 -21.02
N GLN A 257 -0.49 3.57 -19.77
CA GLN A 257 -0.99 2.79 -18.62
C GLN A 257 -2.03 3.57 -17.80
N ARG A 258 -2.66 4.59 -18.38
CA ARG A 258 -3.71 5.34 -17.69
C ARG A 258 -4.87 4.41 -17.32
N GLY A 259 -5.27 4.42 -16.05
CA GLY A 259 -6.25 3.49 -15.49
C GLY A 259 -5.64 2.25 -14.85
N CYS A 260 -4.32 2.09 -14.85
CA CYS A 260 -3.66 1.00 -14.14
C CYS A 260 -3.85 1.10 -12.62
N ILE A 261 -3.72 -0.04 -11.95
CA ILE A 261 -3.87 -0.15 -10.50
C ILE A 261 -2.48 -0.35 -9.88
N ILE A 262 -2.13 0.53 -8.96
CA ILE A 262 -0.84 0.54 -8.26
C ILE A 262 -1.06 0.44 -6.75
N ALA A 263 -0.09 -0.15 -6.06
CA ALA A 263 -0.02 -0.08 -4.61
C ALA A 263 0.71 1.22 -4.21
N PHE A 264 0.06 2.07 -3.43
CA PHE A 264 0.60 3.34 -2.94
C PHE A 264 0.78 3.30 -1.43
N THR A 265 1.96 3.74 -0.97
CA THR A 265 2.33 3.70 0.46
C THR A 265 2.65 5.08 1.04
N GLY A 266 2.51 6.17 0.26
CA GLY A 266 2.77 7.53 0.73
C GLY A 266 4.19 8.06 0.56
N ALA A 267 5.10 7.31 -0.06
CA ALA A 267 6.50 7.72 -0.20
C ALA A 267 6.95 7.78 -1.67
N TYR A 268 7.19 6.62 -2.27
CA TYR A 268 7.66 6.49 -3.64
C TYR A 268 6.96 5.32 -4.30
N ILE A 269 6.52 5.52 -5.53
CA ILE A 269 6.03 4.47 -6.42
C ILE A 269 7.15 4.21 -7.42
N ASP A 270 7.52 2.95 -7.63
CA ASP A 270 8.33 2.50 -8.76
C ASP A 270 7.42 2.01 -9.89
N ALA A 271 7.91 2.02 -11.14
CA ALA A 271 7.21 1.41 -12.27
C ALA A 271 6.96 -0.10 -12.07
N THR A 272 7.73 -0.74 -11.18
CA THR A 272 7.53 -2.15 -10.78
C THR A 272 6.38 -2.36 -9.79
N ASP A 273 5.80 -1.29 -9.25
CA ASP A 273 4.66 -1.32 -8.33
C ASP A 273 3.30 -1.35 -9.05
N VAL A 274 3.28 -1.30 -10.40
CA VAL A 274 2.08 -1.61 -11.17
C VAL A 274 1.69 -3.07 -10.92
N ARG A 275 0.51 -3.25 -10.33
CA ARG A 275 -0.03 -4.57 -10.00
C ARG A 275 -0.92 -5.10 -11.11
N TRP A 276 -1.80 -4.25 -11.63
CA TRP A 276 -2.72 -4.58 -12.71
C TRP A 276 -2.70 -3.48 -13.78
N PRO A 277 -2.65 -3.83 -15.08
CA PRO A 277 -2.61 -2.84 -16.15
C PRO A 277 -3.93 -2.05 -16.28
N ASP A 278 -5.05 -2.62 -15.81
CA ASP A 278 -6.36 -1.99 -15.74
C ASP A 278 -7.27 -2.70 -14.72
N LEU A 279 -8.46 -2.12 -14.47
CA LEU A 279 -9.45 -2.68 -13.56
C LEU A 279 -10.02 -4.03 -14.03
N ASN A 280 -10.09 -4.27 -15.35
CA ASN A 280 -10.58 -5.54 -15.86
C ASN A 280 -9.62 -6.68 -15.48
N SER A 281 -8.32 -6.45 -15.60
CA SER A 281 -7.29 -7.41 -15.21
C SER A 281 -7.33 -7.73 -13.72
N LEU A 282 -7.59 -6.73 -12.88
CA LEU A 282 -7.84 -6.93 -11.45
C LEU A 282 -9.05 -7.85 -11.22
N PHE A 283 -10.16 -7.62 -11.92
CA PHE A 283 -11.37 -8.44 -11.81
C PHE A 283 -11.23 -9.83 -12.43
N GLU A 284 -10.49 -10.00 -13.51
CA GLU A 284 -10.19 -11.31 -14.08
C GLU A 284 -9.44 -12.17 -13.07
N GLU A 285 -8.49 -11.58 -12.33
CA GLU A 285 -7.76 -12.28 -11.28
C GLU A 285 -8.66 -12.60 -10.07
N VAL A 286 -9.52 -11.68 -9.63
CA VAL A 286 -10.54 -11.97 -8.60
C VAL A 286 -11.44 -13.12 -9.03
N CYS A 287 -12.00 -13.07 -10.24
CA CYS A 287 -12.87 -14.09 -10.79
C CYS A 287 -12.16 -15.45 -10.88
N SER A 288 -10.89 -15.44 -11.34
CA SER A 288 -10.06 -16.64 -11.36
C SER A 288 -9.84 -17.23 -9.97
N ALA A 289 -9.64 -16.40 -8.94
CA ALA A 289 -9.49 -16.86 -7.57
C ALA A 289 -10.80 -17.40 -6.97
N LEU A 290 -11.93 -16.72 -7.21
CA LEU A 290 -13.25 -17.15 -6.77
C LEU A 290 -13.69 -18.50 -7.37
N THR A 291 -13.25 -18.79 -8.60
CA THR A 291 -13.56 -20.04 -9.31
C THR A 291 -12.53 -21.16 -9.05
N GLY A 292 -11.54 -20.91 -8.18
CA GLY A 292 -10.47 -21.87 -7.88
C GLY A 292 -9.48 -22.09 -9.03
N GLY A 293 -9.46 -21.20 -10.02
CA GLY A 293 -8.57 -21.27 -11.18
C GLY A 293 -7.15 -20.77 -10.88
N SER A 294 -6.98 -19.83 -9.95
CA SER A 294 -5.67 -19.33 -9.53
C SER A 294 -5.72 -18.71 -8.12
N HIS A 295 -4.60 -18.18 -7.65
CA HIS A 295 -4.55 -17.40 -6.42
C HIS A 295 -4.56 -15.90 -6.75
N PHE A 296 -5.34 -15.12 -6.01
CA PHE A 296 -5.32 -13.66 -6.10
C PHE A 296 -4.00 -13.09 -5.55
N ALA A 297 -3.42 -12.14 -6.25
CA ALA A 297 -2.06 -11.62 -6.06
C ALA A 297 -1.01 -12.75 -5.97
N GLY A 298 -1.25 -13.87 -6.64
CA GLY A 298 -0.39 -15.06 -6.62
C GLY A 298 -0.29 -15.80 -5.27
N ARG A 299 -1.17 -15.52 -4.29
CA ARG A 299 -1.09 -16.14 -2.95
C ARG A 299 -2.40 -16.38 -2.22
N TRP A 300 -3.48 -15.68 -2.54
CA TRP A 300 -4.72 -15.73 -1.79
C TRP A 300 -5.71 -16.67 -2.47
N ALA A 301 -6.16 -17.69 -1.76
CA ALA A 301 -7.24 -18.55 -2.19
C ALA A 301 -8.55 -17.99 -1.64
N ALA A 302 -9.55 -17.84 -2.50
CA ALA A 302 -10.88 -17.47 -2.08
C ALA A 302 -11.66 -18.71 -1.61
N THR A 303 -12.53 -18.51 -0.63
CA THR A 303 -13.54 -19.49 -0.23
C THR A 303 -14.86 -18.74 -0.10
N VAL A 304 -15.86 -19.17 -0.86
CA VAL A 304 -17.21 -18.60 -0.81
C VAL A 304 -18.15 -19.64 -0.23
N GLU A 305 -18.43 -19.54 1.06
CA GLU A 305 -19.28 -20.49 1.77
C GLU A 305 -20.30 -19.75 2.64
N SER A 306 -21.55 -20.23 2.61
CA SER A 306 -22.63 -19.74 3.48
C SER A 306 -22.84 -18.22 3.46
N GLY A 307 -22.77 -17.60 2.27
CA GLY A 307 -22.95 -16.16 2.09
C GLY A 307 -21.78 -15.30 2.55
N THR A 308 -20.62 -15.91 2.81
CA THR A 308 -19.40 -15.21 3.23
C THR A 308 -18.28 -15.47 2.22
N LEU A 309 -17.59 -14.40 1.80
CA LEU A 309 -16.34 -14.47 1.05
C LEU A 309 -15.18 -14.35 2.04
N GLU A 310 -14.36 -15.39 2.12
CA GLU A 310 -13.14 -15.43 2.92
C GLU A 310 -11.92 -15.65 2.04
N TRP A 311 -10.77 -15.16 2.52
CA TRP A 311 -9.49 -15.31 1.84
C TRP A 311 -8.47 -15.97 2.76
N THR A 312 -7.81 -17.00 2.27
CA THR A 312 -6.74 -17.69 3.00
C THR A 312 -5.43 -17.57 2.23
N SER A 313 -4.32 -17.38 2.95
CA SER A 313 -3.01 -17.34 2.30
C SER A 313 -2.54 -18.76 2.01
N ALA A 314 -1.94 -19.00 0.84
CA ALA A 314 -1.45 -20.31 0.40
C ALA A 314 -0.33 -20.92 1.30
N GLY A 315 0.10 -20.23 2.36
CA GLY A 315 1.02 -20.74 3.39
C GLY A 315 0.38 -20.99 4.75
N SER A 316 -0.93 -20.80 4.90
CA SER A 316 -1.65 -20.90 6.19
C SER A 316 -2.45 -22.18 6.37
N ALA A 317 -2.25 -23.19 5.51
CA ALA A 317 -2.80 -24.52 5.72
C ALA A 317 -2.27 -25.10 7.04
N THR A 318 -3.10 -25.00 8.08
CA THR A 318 -2.86 -25.51 9.42
C THR A 318 -2.57 -27.01 9.36
N SER A 319 -1.40 -27.38 9.87
CA SER A 319 -1.08 -28.74 10.32
C SER A 319 -1.87 -29.09 11.57
#